data_AF-A0A496N6D2-F1
#
_entry.id   AF-A0A496N6D2-F1
#
_cell.length_a   1.000
_cell.length_b   1.000
_cell.length_c   1.000
_cell.angle_alpha   90.00
_cell.angle_beta   90.00
_cell.angle_gamma   90.00
#
_symmetry.space_group_name_H-M   'P 1'
#
loop_
_entity.id
_entity.type
_entity.pdbx_description
1 polymer ?
#
loop_
_entity_poly.entity_id
_entity_poly.type
_entity_poly.pdbx_seq_one_letter_code
_entity_poly.pdbx_strand_id
1 'polypeptide(L)'
;NGKVTIATKDDVNFNSVIANGTKIDNTGFSFVDAAGTKVVNTPSITRNGIDLGGQKITNVQAGSATTDAVNVGQLQTAINNVGSTTRTAVQTNSPFAYVNGAGEILLREVNSSGVVSFKKSSDNSLYTGTDISISALHATDPQTATPVSVGNVAAGKKDIDAVNVSQLKGALNVIGGGADVNADGTIKSPTFTINKVDGSNETKGSVSDAITTLNKEVVKPLEFSDDSGTKIERKLGSELKVKGGATGDLSDNNIGVKADTAEGTLNVKLAKDLKKLNSIELEDAAGNLVRQTGSGIAIMPASGDLDKIVELNVNGLNNGKNKITN
;
A
#
# COMPACT_ATOMS: atom_id res chain seq x y z
N ASN A 1 -64.97 -99.86 53.23
CA ASN A 1 -64.92 -98.57 52.51
C ASN A 1 -63.62 -98.47 51.72
N GLY A 2 -63.61 -98.94 50.47
CA GLY A 2 -62.40 -98.95 49.61
C GLY A 2 -62.12 -97.57 49.02
N LYS A 3 -61.07 -96.90 49.49
CA LYS A 3 -60.62 -95.61 48.97
C LYS A 3 -59.58 -95.88 47.88
N VAL A 4 -59.87 -95.50 46.64
CA VAL A 4 -58.89 -95.51 45.55
C VAL A 4 -58.18 -94.16 45.55
N THR A 5 -56.85 -94.18 45.65
CA THR A 5 -56.03 -92.97 45.48
C THR A 5 -55.62 -92.88 44.02
N ILE A 6 -56.11 -91.85 43.34
CA ILE A 6 -55.66 -91.48 42.00
C ILE A 6 -54.64 -90.35 42.19
N ALA A 7 -53.44 -90.54 41.66
CA ALA A 7 -52.38 -89.54 41.67
C ALA A 7 -51.77 -89.43 40.27
N THR A 8 -51.38 -88.21 39.90
CA THR A 8 -50.52 -87.99 38.75
C THR A 8 -49.08 -88.42 39.10
N LYS A 9 -48.25 -88.65 38.08
CA LYS A 9 -46.80 -88.69 38.30
C LYS A 9 -46.31 -87.29 38.72
N ASP A 10 -45.17 -87.21 39.39
CA ASP A 10 -44.53 -85.93 39.73
C ASP A 10 -44.17 -85.15 38.46
N ASP A 11 -43.64 -85.86 37.45
CA ASP A 11 -43.42 -85.33 36.09
C ASP A 11 -44.48 -85.88 35.12
N VAL A 12 -45.24 -84.97 34.50
CA VAL A 12 -46.27 -85.29 33.52
C VAL A 12 -45.99 -84.58 32.20
N ASN A 13 -45.98 -85.33 31.10
CA ASN A 13 -45.83 -84.77 29.75
C ASN A 13 -47.20 -84.38 29.19
N PHE A 14 -47.42 -83.07 29.00
CA PHE A 14 -48.61 -82.53 28.35
C PHE A 14 -48.28 -82.04 26.93
N ASN A 15 -49.20 -82.22 25.98
CA ASN A 15 -49.07 -81.63 24.64
C ASN A 15 -49.31 -80.11 24.66
N SER A 16 -50.22 -79.65 25.52
CA SER A 16 -50.55 -78.25 25.75
C SER A 16 -51.18 -78.12 27.14
N VAL A 17 -50.89 -77.01 27.82
CA VAL A 17 -51.52 -76.63 29.08
C VAL A 17 -52.10 -75.22 28.90
N ILE A 18 -53.39 -75.05 29.19
CA ILE A 18 -54.03 -73.74 29.29
C ILE A 18 -54.42 -73.54 30.76
N ALA A 19 -53.88 -72.51 31.39
CA ALA A 19 -54.13 -72.17 32.79
C ALA A 19 -54.45 -70.68 32.90
N ASN A 20 -55.71 -70.36 33.24
CA ASN A 20 -56.21 -68.99 33.46
C ASN A 20 -55.73 -67.96 32.41
N GLY A 21 -55.93 -68.26 31.12
CA GLY A 21 -55.59 -67.36 30.02
C GLY A 21 -54.10 -67.37 29.62
N THR A 22 -53.32 -68.31 30.13
CA THR A 22 -51.94 -68.59 29.67
C THR A 22 -51.90 -69.94 28.98
N LYS A 23 -51.24 -70.02 27.84
CA LYS A 23 -50.99 -71.28 27.12
C LYS A 23 -49.51 -71.57 27.05
N ILE A 24 -49.16 -72.81 27.40
CA ILE A 24 -47.84 -73.40 27.15
C ILE A 24 -48.04 -74.63 26.26
N ASP A 25 -47.41 -74.64 25.09
CA ASP A 25 -47.49 -75.75 24.14
C ASP A 25 -46.18 -75.92 23.35
N ASN A 26 -46.22 -76.70 22.27
CA ASN A 26 -45.05 -76.89 21.42
C ASN A 26 -44.58 -75.63 20.68
N THR A 27 -45.37 -74.56 20.63
CA THR A 27 -45.02 -73.28 20.00
C THR A 27 -44.36 -72.32 20.99
N GLY A 28 -44.65 -72.48 22.28
CA GLY A 28 -44.01 -71.75 23.38
C GLY A 28 -45.02 -71.30 24.44
N PHE A 29 -44.83 -70.08 24.95
CA PHE A 29 -45.67 -69.41 25.94
C PHE A 29 -46.45 -68.26 25.30
N SER A 30 -47.75 -68.15 25.58
CA SER A 30 -48.57 -67.01 25.13
C SER A 30 -49.74 -66.75 26.07
N PHE A 31 -50.25 -65.52 26.08
CA PHE A 31 -51.56 -65.22 26.66
C PHE A 31 -52.65 -65.50 25.63
N VAL A 32 -53.68 -66.24 26.02
CA VAL A 32 -54.75 -66.72 25.16
C VAL A 32 -56.13 -66.38 25.71
N ASP A 33 -57.11 -66.27 24.82
CA ASP A 33 -58.51 -66.18 25.19
C ASP A 33 -59.07 -67.54 25.67
N ALA A 34 -60.37 -67.58 26.00
CA ALA A 34 -61.03 -68.81 26.42
C ALA A 34 -61.05 -69.91 25.34
N ALA A 35 -60.84 -69.56 24.08
CA ALA A 35 -60.75 -70.50 22.96
C ALA A 35 -59.31 -70.99 22.70
N GLY A 36 -58.32 -70.51 23.46
CA GLY A 36 -56.91 -70.87 23.30
C GLY A 36 -56.20 -70.12 22.18
N THR A 37 -56.80 -69.05 21.66
CA THR A 37 -56.21 -68.19 20.62
C THR A 37 -55.38 -67.09 21.25
N LYS A 38 -54.18 -66.81 20.71
CA LYS A 38 -53.31 -65.73 21.22
C LYS A 38 -54.07 -64.40 21.24
N VAL A 39 -54.06 -63.73 22.38
CA VAL A 39 -54.63 -62.39 22.53
C VAL A 39 -53.72 -61.37 21.84
N VAL A 40 -54.28 -60.54 20.97
CA VAL A 40 -53.54 -59.47 20.28
C VAL A 40 -52.93 -58.49 21.29
N ASN A 41 -51.77 -57.91 20.98
CA ASN A 41 -51.05 -56.98 21.85
C ASN A 41 -50.66 -57.54 23.23
N THR A 42 -50.47 -58.87 23.32
CA THR A 42 -49.94 -59.52 24.53
C THR A 42 -48.59 -60.17 24.27
N PRO A 43 -47.72 -60.26 25.30
CA PRO A 43 -46.43 -60.92 25.16
C PRO A 43 -46.54 -62.41 24.83
N SER A 44 -45.57 -62.93 24.08
CA SER A 44 -45.38 -64.34 23.82
C SER A 44 -43.89 -64.68 23.67
N ILE A 45 -43.51 -65.88 24.10
CA ILE A 45 -42.15 -66.41 23.97
C ILE A 45 -42.25 -67.68 23.11
N THR A 46 -41.56 -67.71 21.98
CA THR A 46 -41.54 -68.85 21.05
C THR A 46 -40.11 -69.29 20.76
N ARG A 47 -39.94 -70.38 20.02
CA ARG A 47 -38.61 -70.79 19.52
C ARG A 47 -37.93 -69.74 18.63
N ASN A 48 -38.70 -68.82 18.05
CA ASN A 48 -38.19 -67.77 17.17
C ASN A 48 -37.86 -66.47 17.91
N GLY A 49 -38.10 -66.40 19.22
CA GLY A 49 -37.81 -65.24 20.05
C GLY A 49 -38.99 -64.74 20.88
N ILE A 50 -38.89 -63.49 21.31
CA ILE A 50 -39.84 -62.83 22.20
C ILE A 50 -40.59 -61.76 21.40
N ASP A 51 -41.92 -61.83 21.42
CA ASP A 51 -42.80 -60.77 20.93
C ASP A 51 -43.51 -60.15 22.13
N LEU A 52 -43.40 -58.83 22.29
CA LEU A 52 -43.96 -58.12 23.43
C LEU A 52 -45.35 -57.54 23.16
N GLY A 53 -45.90 -57.73 21.96
CA GLY A 53 -47.23 -57.25 21.61
C GLY A 53 -47.39 -55.73 21.75
N GLY A 54 -46.34 -54.96 21.45
CA GLY A 54 -46.37 -53.49 21.58
C GLY A 54 -46.21 -52.95 23.00
N GLN A 55 -46.00 -53.80 24.00
CA GLN A 55 -45.79 -53.39 25.39
C GLN A 55 -44.36 -52.90 25.62
N LYS A 56 -44.18 -51.97 26.58
CA LYS A 56 -42.85 -51.50 26.99
C LYS A 56 -42.12 -52.58 27.80
N ILE A 57 -40.81 -52.72 27.57
CA ILE A 57 -39.92 -53.41 28.52
C ILE A 57 -39.44 -52.38 29.53
N THR A 58 -39.85 -52.52 30.77
CA THR A 58 -39.37 -51.68 31.87
C THR A 58 -38.22 -52.37 32.62
N ASN A 59 -37.47 -51.60 33.41
CA ASN A 59 -36.35 -52.12 34.22
C ASN A 59 -35.22 -52.79 33.42
N VAL A 60 -34.97 -52.33 32.19
CA VAL A 60 -33.81 -52.75 31.40
C VAL A 60 -32.57 -51.99 31.88
N GLN A 61 -31.66 -52.69 32.56
CA GLN A 61 -30.35 -52.14 32.95
C GLN A 61 -29.56 -51.73 31.70
N ALA A 62 -28.66 -50.77 31.85
CA ALA A 62 -27.77 -50.37 30.75
C ALA A 62 -26.95 -51.57 30.26
N GLY A 63 -27.03 -51.86 28.96
CA GLY A 63 -26.26 -52.93 28.32
C GLY A 63 -24.76 -52.65 28.36
N SER A 64 -23.96 -53.69 28.58
CA SER A 64 -22.50 -53.65 28.65
C SER A 64 -21.83 -54.49 27.57
N ALA A 65 -22.47 -55.57 27.13
CA ALA A 65 -22.04 -56.37 25.99
C ALA A 65 -22.67 -55.88 24.68
N THR A 66 -22.05 -56.19 23.55
CA THR A 66 -22.53 -55.82 22.21
C THR A 66 -23.85 -56.49 21.80
N THR A 67 -24.32 -57.46 22.59
CA THR A 67 -25.56 -58.21 22.37
C THR A 67 -26.67 -57.83 23.35
N ASP A 68 -26.42 -56.89 24.26
CA ASP A 68 -27.41 -56.47 25.24
C ASP A 68 -28.46 -55.54 24.62
N ALA A 69 -29.68 -55.56 25.16
CA ALA A 69 -30.68 -54.56 24.83
C ALA A 69 -30.26 -53.19 25.38
N VAL A 70 -30.41 -52.14 24.58
CA VAL A 70 -30.15 -50.76 25.00
C VAL A 70 -31.40 -50.13 25.60
N ASN A 71 -31.25 -49.38 26.69
CA ASN A 71 -32.33 -48.58 27.25
C ASN A 71 -32.33 -47.14 26.67
N VAL A 72 -33.43 -46.40 26.88
CA VAL A 72 -33.58 -45.02 26.37
C VAL A 72 -32.51 -44.07 26.92
N GLY A 73 -31.99 -44.31 28.13
CA GLY A 73 -30.89 -43.53 28.70
C GLY A 73 -29.61 -43.63 27.87
N GLN A 74 -29.22 -44.85 27.47
CA GLN A 74 -28.06 -45.07 26.58
C GLN A 74 -28.27 -44.41 25.21
N LEU A 75 -29.48 -44.47 24.64
CA LEU A 75 -29.81 -43.80 23.39
C LEU A 75 -29.74 -42.27 23.52
N GLN A 76 -30.25 -41.69 24.62
CA GLN A 76 -30.17 -40.25 24.85
C GLN A 76 -28.72 -39.78 24.99
N THR A 77 -27.87 -40.54 25.67
CA THR A 77 -26.43 -40.27 25.74
C THR A 77 -25.80 -40.30 24.35
N ALA A 78 -26.09 -41.31 23.54
CA ALA A 78 -25.59 -41.41 22.17
C ALA A 78 -26.09 -40.25 21.28
N ILE A 79 -27.37 -39.91 21.36
CA ILE A 79 -27.97 -38.79 20.61
C ILE A 79 -27.40 -37.45 21.08
N ASN A 80 -27.16 -37.23 22.36
CA ASN A 80 -26.57 -35.98 22.85
C ASN A 80 -25.14 -35.81 22.33
N ASN A 81 -24.37 -36.90 22.23
CA ASN A 81 -23.04 -36.89 21.62
C ASN A 81 -23.09 -36.57 20.12
N VAL A 82 -24.15 -37.02 19.41
CA VAL A 82 -24.37 -36.70 17.99
C VAL A 82 -24.93 -35.28 17.79
N GLY A 83 -25.86 -34.84 18.65
CA GLY A 83 -26.50 -33.52 18.60
C GLY A 83 -25.54 -32.37 18.90
N SER A 84 -24.50 -32.62 19.69
CA SER A 84 -23.40 -31.66 19.89
C SER A 84 -22.55 -31.41 18.63
N THR A 85 -22.72 -32.22 17.58
CA THR A 85 -22.03 -32.00 16.29
C THR A 85 -22.89 -31.28 15.24
N THR A 86 -24.17 -31.02 15.52
CA THR A 86 -25.06 -30.39 14.53
C THR A 86 -26.05 -29.40 15.16
N ARG A 87 -25.77 -28.10 14.99
CA ARG A 87 -26.68 -26.93 14.96
C ARG A 87 -26.80 -26.09 16.23
N THR A 88 -25.95 -25.06 16.35
CA THR A 88 -26.29 -23.62 16.25
C THR A 88 -25.02 -22.77 16.46
N ALA A 89 -24.91 -21.64 15.76
CA ALA A 89 -23.70 -20.84 15.51
C ALA A 89 -22.81 -21.37 14.37
N VAL A 90 -22.39 -20.47 13.47
CA VAL A 90 -21.35 -20.58 12.42
C VAL A 90 -20.74 -21.99 12.26
N GLN A 91 -21.16 -22.76 11.24
CA GLN A 91 -20.81 -24.17 11.09
C GLN A 91 -19.34 -24.44 10.72
N THR A 92 -18.87 -25.62 11.11
CA THR A 92 -17.58 -26.31 10.89
C THR A 92 -17.07 -26.44 9.44
N ASN A 93 -17.79 -25.90 8.45
CA ASN A 93 -17.32 -25.74 7.06
C ASN A 93 -16.96 -24.28 6.72
N SER A 94 -16.83 -23.40 7.71
CA SER A 94 -16.02 -22.20 7.52
C SER A 94 -14.60 -22.65 7.15
N PRO A 95 -14.00 -22.15 6.05
CA PRO A 95 -12.77 -22.68 5.45
C PRO A 95 -11.50 -22.47 6.31
N PHE A 96 -11.66 -22.17 7.60
CA PHE A 96 -10.57 -21.79 8.46
C PHE A 96 -10.51 -22.72 9.68
N ALA A 97 -9.46 -23.54 9.73
CA ALA A 97 -9.03 -24.17 10.98
C ALA A 97 -8.32 -23.09 11.82
N TYR A 98 -8.74 -22.94 13.07
CA TYR A 98 -8.07 -22.06 14.03
C TYR A 98 -6.93 -22.86 14.64
N VAL A 99 -5.69 -22.36 14.57
CA VAL A 99 -4.54 -22.98 15.24
C VAL A 99 -3.89 -21.97 16.19
N ASN A 100 -3.45 -22.44 17.36
CA ASN A 100 -2.65 -21.62 18.26
C ASN A 100 -1.15 -21.68 17.92
N GLY A 101 -0.33 -20.92 18.63
CA GLY A 101 1.13 -20.88 18.47
C GLY A 101 1.83 -22.21 18.79
N ALA A 102 1.15 -23.14 19.47
CA ALA A 102 1.61 -24.50 19.70
C ALA A 102 1.15 -25.50 18.63
N GLY A 103 0.39 -25.05 17.62
CA GLY A 103 -0.15 -25.89 16.54
C GLY A 103 -1.39 -26.71 16.92
N GLU A 104 -2.01 -26.45 18.08
CA GLU A 104 -3.25 -27.10 18.48
C GLU A 104 -4.43 -26.54 17.68
N ILE A 105 -5.31 -27.40 17.19
CA ILE A 105 -6.57 -26.98 16.54
C ILE A 105 -7.53 -26.45 17.62
N LEU A 106 -8.13 -25.30 17.37
CA LEU A 106 -9.14 -24.68 18.21
C LEU A 106 -10.52 -24.75 17.56
N LEU A 107 -11.53 -25.04 18.39
CA LEU A 107 -12.95 -24.97 18.07
C LEU A 107 -13.45 -23.56 18.42
N ARG A 108 -14.07 -22.86 17.48
CA ARG A 108 -14.72 -21.58 17.75
C ARG A 108 -16.12 -21.81 18.32
N GLU A 109 -16.41 -21.19 19.44
CA GLU A 109 -17.75 -21.09 20.03
C GLU A 109 -18.24 -19.65 19.97
N VAL A 110 -19.56 -19.48 19.80
CA VAL A 110 -20.25 -18.20 19.96
C VAL A 110 -21.40 -18.43 20.91
N ASN A 111 -21.42 -17.73 22.04
CA ASN A 111 -22.52 -17.86 22.99
C ASN A 111 -23.79 -17.14 22.50
N SER A 112 -24.90 -17.32 23.23
CA SER A 112 -26.19 -16.69 22.91
C SER A 112 -26.18 -15.16 22.91
N SER A 113 -25.15 -14.54 23.49
CA SER A 113 -24.94 -13.08 23.52
C SER A 113 -24.00 -12.60 22.40
N GLY A 114 -23.57 -13.48 21.49
CA GLY A 114 -22.66 -13.13 20.40
C GLY A 114 -21.19 -13.04 20.79
N VAL A 115 -20.83 -13.40 22.03
CA VAL A 115 -19.43 -13.42 22.49
C VAL A 115 -18.74 -14.65 21.93
N VAL A 116 -17.58 -14.43 21.30
CA VAL A 116 -16.75 -15.47 20.71
C VAL A 116 -15.77 -16.01 21.76
N SER A 117 -15.63 -17.33 21.84
CA SER A 117 -14.61 -18.01 22.64
C SER A 117 -14.02 -19.17 21.85
N PHE A 118 -12.84 -19.64 22.26
CA PHE A 118 -12.18 -20.77 21.62
C PHE A 118 -11.95 -21.88 22.64
N LYS A 119 -12.04 -23.12 22.18
CA LYS A 119 -11.71 -24.30 22.97
C LYS A 119 -10.70 -25.15 22.25
N LYS A 120 -9.81 -25.82 22.98
CA LYS A 120 -8.89 -26.78 22.37
C LYS A 120 -9.68 -27.95 21.80
N SER A 121 -9.36 -28.39 20.58
CA SER A 121 -10.02 -29.54 19.96
C SER A 121 -9.69 -30.86 20.65
N SER A 122 -8.60 -30.93 21.41
CA SER A 122 -8.14 -32.14 22.10
C SER A 122 -8.98 -32.48 23.33
N ASP A 123 -9.34 -31.48 24.13
CA ASP A 123 -9.93 -31.67 25.47
C ASP A 123 -11.11 -30.73 25.77
N ASN A 124 -11.51 -29.90 24.81
CA ASN A 124 -12.59 -28.92 24.93
C ASN A 124 -12.37 -27.88 26.05
N SER A 125 -11.14 -27.73 26.55
CA SER A 125 -10.81 -26.70 27.53
C SER A 125 -10.87 -25.31 26.90
N LEU A 126 -11.33 -24.32 27.67
CA LEU A 126 -11.36 -22.93 27.24
C LEU A 126 -9.94 -22.44 26.96
N TYR A 127 -9.71 -21.96 25.75
CA TYR A 127 -8.47 -21.32 25.36
C TYR A 127 -8.56 -19.82 25.63
N THR A 128 -7.64 -19.32 26.45
CA THR A 128 -7.57 -17.92 26.90
C THR A 128 -6.35 -17.17 26.35
N GLY A 129 -5.55 -17.84 25.51
CA GLY A 129 -4.39 -17.23 24.83
C GLY A 129 -4.82 -16.22 23.76
N THR A 130 -3.86 -15.45 23.28
CA THR A 130 -4.06 -14.42 22.24
C THR A 130 -3.44 -14.81 20.89
N ASP A 131 -2.87 -16.00 20.80
CA ASP A 131 -2.04 -16.48 19.68
C ASP A 131 -2.82 -17.31 18.63
N ILE A 132 -4.11 -17.00 18.42
CA ILE A 132 -4.91 -17.66 17.36
C ILE A 132 -4.58 -17.05 16.00
N SER A 133 -4.19 -17.90 15.05
CA SER A 133 -3.91 -17.48 13.68
C SER A 133 -5.09 -17.79 12.75
N ILE A 134 -5.84 -16.77 12.36
CA ILE A 134 -6.58 -16.73 11.08
C ILE A 134 -6.23 -15.43 10.39
N SER A 135 -5.86 -15.51 9.12
CA SER A 135 -5.49 -14.38 8.26
C SER A 135 -6.54 -13.25 8.13
N ALA A 136 -7.71 -13.30 8.77
CA ALA A 136 -8.79 -12.34 8.57
C ALA A 136 -9.74 -12.12 9.76
N LEU A 137 -9.51 -12.74 10.93
CA LEU A 137 -10.38 -12.58 12.10
C LEU A 137 -9.55 -12.33 13.36
N HIS A 138 -9.90 -11.26 14.07
CA HIS A 138 -9.34 -10.97 15.39
C HIS A 138 -9.98 -11.90 16.42
N ALA A 139 -9.18 -12.55 17.26
CA ALA A 139 -9.64 -13.59 18.19
C ALA A 139 -10.72 -13.11 19.17
N THR A 140 -10.78 -11.82 19.47
CA THR A 140 -11.72 -11.25 20.44
C THR A 140 -12.76 -10.31 19.83
N ASP A 141 -12.74 -10.09 18.50
CA ASP A 141 -13.68 -9.19 17.82
C ASP A 141 -14.66 -10.00 16.93
N PRO A 142 -15.96 -10.09 17.28
CA PRO A 142 -16.96 -10.82 16.49
C PRO A 142 -17.27 -10.15 15.14
N GLN A 143 -16.83 -8.91 14.91
CA GLN A 143 -17.02 -8.16 13.67
C GLN A 143 -15.72 -7.48 13.25
N THR A 144 -15.59 -7.18 11.97
CA THR A 144 -14.35 -6.72 11.31
C THR A 144 -13.97 -5.26 11.64
N ALA A 145 -14.23 -4.78 12.86
CA ALA A 145 -13.93 -3.39 13.24
C ALA A 145 -12.44 -3.19 13.53
N THR A 146 -11.75 -4.22 14.00
CA THR A 146 -10.32 -4.19 14.30
C THR A 146 -9.51 -4.89 13.20
N PRO A 147 -8.67 -4.18 12.42
CA PRO A 147 -7.79 -4.81 11.42
C PRO A 147 -6.78 -5.78 12.05
N VAL A 148 -6.52 -6.90 11.39
CA VAL A 148 -5.45 -7.86 11.78
C VAL A 148 -4.35 -7.90 10.72
N SER A 149 -3.11 -8.17 11.14
CA SER A 149 -2.00 -8.38 10.21
C SER A 149 -2.12 -9.73 9.52
N VAL A 150 -1.90 -9.76 8.20
CA VAL A 150 -1.85 -11.01 7.43
C VAL A 150 -0.39 -11.43 7.22
N GLY A 151 0.01 -12.52 7.85
CA GLY A 151 1.35 -13.10 7.72
C GLY A 151 1.49 -14.08 6.54
N ASN A 152 2.74 -14.42 6.19
CA ASN A 152 3.10 -15.45 5.20
C ASN A 152 2.51 -15.25 3.78
N VAL A 153 2.28 -13.99 3.39
CA VAL A 153 1.82 -13.65 2.03
C VAL A 153 3.01 -13.73 1.07
N ALA A 154 3.03 -14.75 0.21
CA ALA A 154 3.97 -14.83 -0.89
C ALA A 154 3.79 -13.66 -1.88
N ALA A 155 4.83 -13.34 -2.66
CA ALA A 155 4.73 -12.27 -3.65
C ALA A 155 3.68 -12.61 -4.71
N GLY A 156 2.69 -11.73 -4.88
CA GLY A 156 1.64 -11.88 -5.89
C GLY A 156 2.20 -11.77 -7.31
N LYS A 157 1.63 -12.54 -8.25
CA LYS A 157 2.06 -12.61 -9.65
C LYS A 157 0.95 -12.31 -10.64
N LYS A 158 -0.31 -12.53 -10.26
CA LYS A 158 -1.51 -12.25 -11.07
C LYS A 158 -2.15 -10.94 -10.61
N ASP A 159 -2.97 -10.34 -11.48
CA ASP A 159 -3.68 -9.07 -11.19
C ASP A 159 -4.60 -9.13 -9.97
N ILE A 160 -5.04 -10.34 -9.59
CA ILE A 160 -5.92 -10.59 -8.43
C ILE A 160 -5.18 -11.10 -7.19
N ASP A 161 -3.86 -11.29 -7.28
CA ASP A 161 -3.08 -11.73 -6.12
C ASP A 161 -2.87 -10.57 -5.14
N ALA A 162 -2.77 -10.87 -3.85
CA ALA A 162 -2.39 -9.88 -2.85
C ALA A 162 -0.93 -9.45 -3.03
N VAL A 163 -0.65 -8.17 -2.81
CA VAL A 163 0.70 -7.61 -2.78
C VAL A 163 1.23 -7.67 -1.36
N ASN A 164 2.43 -8.24 -1.17
CA ASN A 164 3.08 -8.23 0.14
C ASN A 164 3.96 -6.98 0.34
N VAL A 165 4.38 -6.73 1.59
CA VAL A 165 5.20 -5.55 1.93
C VAL A 165 6.53 -5.52 1.18
N SER A 166 7.13 -6.68 0.86
CA SER A 166 8.39 -6.71 0.10
C SER A 166 8.23 -6.21 -1.34
N GLN A 167 7.10 -6.50 -2.00
CA GLN A 167 6.78 -5.96 -3.31
C GLN A 167 6.50 -4.47 -3.26
N LEU A 168 5.75 -4.01 -2.24
CA LEU A 168 5.51 -2.59 -2.03
C LEU A 168 6.83 -1.83 -1.78
N LYS A 169 7.72 -2.34 -0.93
CA LYS A 169 9.07 -1.79 -0.73
C LYS A 169 9.88 -1.78 -2.03
N GLY A 170 9.80 -2.83 -2.84
CA GLY A 170 10.39 -2.87 -4.17
C GLY A 170 9.92 -1.72 -5.05
N ALA A 171 8.61 -1.44 -5.09
CA ALA A 171 8.05 -0.33 -5.83
C ALA A 171 8.50 1.04 -5.28
N LEU A 172 8.54 1.22 -3.95
CA LEU A 172 9.01 2.46 -3.32
C LEU A 172 10.50 2.72 -3.60
N ASN A 173 11.34 1.67 -3.63
CA ASN A 173 12.75 1.78 -3.99
C ASN A 173 12.96 2.30 -5.42
N VAL A 174 12.07 1.94 -6.35
CA VAL A 174 12.11 2.46 -7.74
C VAL A 174 11.78 3.95 -7.79
N ILE A 175 10.86 4.42 -6.95
CA ILE A 175 10.56 5.86 -6.82
C ILE A 175 11.76 6.62 -6.24
N GLY A 176 12.49 6.01 -5.31
CA GLY A 176 13.68 6.58 -4.69
C GLY A 176 13.35 7.63 -3.62
N GLY A 177 14.28 8.57 -3.37
CA GLY A 177 14.10 9.63 -2.37
C GLY A 177 13.98 9.11 -0.93
N GLY A 178 14.37 7.87 -0.64
CA GLY A 178 14.26 7.27 0.68
C GLY A 178 12.83 6.89 1.11
N ALA A 179 11.90 6.77 0.16
CA ALA A 179 10.58 6.20 0.43
C ALA A 179 10.68 4.75 0.91
N ASP A 180 9.89 4.39 1.91
CA ASP A 180 9.87 3.06 2.50
C ASP A 180 8.53 2.83 3.24
N VAL A 181 8.33 1.63 3.77
CA VAL A 181 7.28 1.31 4.74
C VAL A 181 7.89 1.38 6.15
N ASN A 182 7.32 2.23 7.01
CA ASN A 182 7.71 2.38 8.42
C ASN A 182 7.37 1.12 9.23
N ALA A 183 7.92 1.03 10.44
CA ALA A 183 7.67 -0.11 11.34
C ALA A 183 6.19 -0.26 11.76
N ASP A 184 5.44 0.84 11.75
CA ASP A 184 3.99 0.87 12.03
C ASP A 184 3.12 0.56 10.80
N GLY A 185 3.73 0.27 9.65
CA GLY A 185 3.04 -0.03 8.39
C GLY A 185 2.64 1.20 7.57
N THR A 186 2.86 2.42 8.07
CA THR A 186 2.63 3.65 7.28
C THR A 186 3.69 3.83 6.20
N ILE A 187 3.38 4.61 5.16
CA ILE A 187 4.33 4.93 4.10
C ILE A 187 5.18 6.12 4.52
N LYS A 188 6.50 5.94 4.52
CA LYS A 188 7.47 7.02 4.61
C LYS A 188 7.54 7.73 3.27
N SER A 189 7.13 8.99 3.23
CA SER A 189 7.19 9.80 2.03
C SER A 189 8.62 9.93 1.50
N PRO A 190 8.82 9.93 0.17
CA PRO A 190 10.13 10.24 -0.40
C PRO A 190 10.50 11.70 -0.12
N THR A 191 11.78 12.00 -0.26
CA THR A 191 12.37 13.33 -0.15
C THR A 191 13.35 13.51 -1.29
N PHE A 192 13.05 14.47 -2.17
CA PHE A 192 13.92 14.89 -3.26
C PHE A 192 14.41 16.29 -2.96
N THR A 193 15.73 16.47 -2.89
CA THR A 193 16.35 17.78 -2.73
C THR A 193 16.76 18.30 -4.10
N ILE A 194 16.24 19.47 -4.46
CA ILE A 194 16.55 20.16 -5.70
C ILE A 194 17.37 21.38 -5.35
N ASN A 195 18.57 21.46 -5.94
CA ASN A 195 19.41 22.64 -5.85
C ASN A 195 18.91 23.63 -6.91
N LYS A 196 18.53 24.83 -6.45
CA LYS A 196 18.09 25.92 -7.32
C LYS A 196 19.28 26.63 -7.94
N VAL A 197 19.00 27.39 -8.99
CA VAL A 197 20.03 28.22 -9.66
C VAL A 197 20.59 29.33 -8.76
N ASP A 198 19.86 29.71 -7.71
CA ASP A 198 20.31 30.71 -6.71
C ASP A 198 21.18 30.10 -5.59
N GLY A 199 21.48 28.80 -5.66
CA GLY A 199 22.26 28.07 -4.67
C GLY A 199 21.49 27.61 -3.42
N SER A 200 20.21 27.97 -3.29
CA SER A 200 19.34 27.43 -2.25
C SER A 200 18.82 26.03 -2.60
N ASN A 201 18.37 25.30 -1.58
CA ASN A 201 17.77 23.98 -1.76
C ASN A 201 16.27 24.02 -1.49
N GLU A 202 15.51 23.27 -2.28
CA GLU A 202 14.09 23.01 -2.02
C GLU A 202 13.82 21.51 -2.01
N THR A 203 13.02 21.06 -1.04
CA THR A 203 12.67 19.67 -0.87
C THR A 203 11.24 19.40 -1.34
N LYS A 204 11.05 18.30 -2.09
CA LYS A 204 9.73 17.82 -2.55
C LYS A 204 9.46 16.38 -2.12
N GLY A 205 8.19 16.10 -1.85
CA GLY A 205 7.68 14.80 -1.39
C GLY A 205 7.14 13.91 -2.52
N SER A 206 7.28 14.32 -3.77
CA SER A 206 6.81 13.57 -4.93
C SER A 206 7.76 13.76 -6.11
N VAL A 207 7.84 12.75 -6.99
CA VAL A 207 8.62 12.83 -8.23
C VAL A 207 8.06 13.90 -9.16
N SER A 208 6.73 14.03 -9.25
CA SER A 208 6.06 15.01 -10.11
C SER A 208 6.42 16.45 -9.72
N ASP A 209 6.36 16.77 -8.42
CA ASP A 209 6.72 18.11 -7.95
C ASP A 209 8.22 18.37 -8.07
N ALA A 210 9.06 17.36 -7.81
CA ALA A 210 10.50 17.46 -7.98
C ALA A 210 10.88 17.78 -9.43
N ILE A 211 10.31 17.05 -10.40
CA ILE A 211 10.52 17.29 -11.84
C ILE A 211 9.95 18.65 -12.25
N THR A 212 8.78 19.03 -11.74
CA THR A 212 8.19 20.33 -12.04
C THR A 212 9.06 21.48 -11.53
N THR A 213 9.60 21.37 -10.32
CA THR A 213 10.55 22.34 -9.77
C THR A 213 11.83 22.36 -10.60
N LEU A 214 12.41 21.20 -10.91
CA LEU A 214 13.60 21.14 -11.76
C LEU A 214 13.36 21.79 -13.13
N ASN A 215 12.23 21.50 -13.78
CA ASN A 215 11.85 22.09 -15.06
C ASN A 215 11.69 23.60 -14.99
N LYS A 216 11.25 24.16 -13.85
CA LYS A 216 11.22 25.61 -13.65
C LYS A 216 12.63 26.19 -13.47
N GLU A 217 13.48 25.52 -12.70
CA GLU A 217 14.84 25.98 -12.44
C GLU A 217 15.71 25.95 -13.71
N VAL A 218 15.66 24.86 -14.51
CA VAL A 218 16.50 24.71 -15.72
C VAL A 218 16.13 25.66 -16.86
N VAL A 219 14.93 26.25 -16.82
CA VAL A 219 14.48 27.24 -17.82
C VAL A 219 14.55 28.68 -17.33
N LYS A 220 15.02 28.93 -16.10
CA LYS A 220 15.31 30.29 -15.63
C LYS A 220 16.40 30.90 -16.52
N PRO A 221 16.21 32.13 -17.02
CA PRO A 221 17.20 32.77 -17.87
C PRO A 221 18.39 33.27 -17.06
N LEU A 222 19.54 33.41 -17.73
CA LEU A 222 20.55 34.38 -17.33
C LEU A 222 20.05 35.78 -17.68
N GLU A 223 20.19 36.72 -16.74
CA GLU A 223 19.89 38.13 -16.95
C GLU A 223 21.19 38.92 -17.16
N PHE A 224 21.25 39.73 -18.21
CA PHE A 224 22.31 40.70 -18.44
C PHE A 224 21.68 42.08 -18.53
N SER A 225 22.23 43.08 -17.83
CA SER A 225 21.75 44.45 -17.91
C SER A 225 22.69 45.30 -18.77
N ASP A 226 22.13 46.24 -19.53
CA ASP A 226 22.90 47.36 -20.07
C ASP A 226 23.19 48.42 -18.99
N ASP A 227 23.95 49.45 -19.35
CA ASP A 227 24.28 50.57 -18.45
C ASP A 227 23.05 51.41 -18.04
N SER A 228 21.93 51.25 -18.75
CA SER A 228 20.64 51.89 -18.44
C SER A 228 19.74 51.00 -17.57
N GLY A 229 20.18 49.80 -17.20
CA GLY A 229 19.42 48.83 -16.41
C GLY A 229 18.41 47.98 -17.20
N THR A 230 18.38 48.08 -18.53
CA THR A 230 17.53 47.23 -19.38
C THR A 230 18.03 45.79 -19.34
N LYS A 231 17.18 44.87 -18.91
CA LYS A 231 17.53 43.44 -18.84
C LYS A 231 17.30 42.74 -20.16
N ILE A 232 18.28 41.94 -20.58
CA ILE A 232 18.11 40.90 -21.60
C ILE A 232 18.17 39.53 -20.93
N GLU A 233 17.14 38.72 -21.18
CA GLU A 233 17.05 37.36 -20.70
C GLU A 233 17.54 36.37 -21.76
N ARG A 234 18.36 35.39 -21.35
CA ARG A 234 18.81 34.29 -22.20
C ARG A 234 18.64 32.96 -21.50
N LYS A 235 17.77 32.11 -22.05
CA LYS A 235 17.59 30.72 -21.58
C LYS A 235 18.71 29.83 -22.11
N LEU A 236 18.96 28.70 -21.46
CA LEU A 236 19.90 27.70 -21.94
C LEU A 236 19.59 27.31 -23.40
N GLY A 237 20.63 27.24 -24.23
CA GLY A 237 20.50 26.97 -25.67
C GLY A 237 20.13 28.19 -26.53
N SER A 238 19.88 29.36 -25.94
CA SER A 238 19.66 30.61 -26.69
C SER A 238 20.98 31.26 -27.10
N GLU A 239 21.00 31.91 -28.26
CA GLU A 239 22.14 32.72 -28.71
C GLU A 239 22.17 34.08 -27.99
N LEU A 240 23.28 34.41 -27.32
CA LEU A 240 23.57 35.78 -26.87
C LEU A 240 24.37 36.50 -27.96
N LYS A 241 23.69 37.33 -28.75
CA LYS A 241 24.35 38.21 -29.72
C LYS A 241 24.94 39.42 -28.99
N VAL A 242 26.27 39.53 -29.01
CA VAL A 242 26.99 40.74 -28.57
C VAL A 242 27.42 41.48 -29.83
N LYS A 243 26.85 42.67 -30.10
CA LYS A 243 27.08 43.44 -31.33
C LYS A 243 27.63 44.83 -31.04
N GLY A 244 28.64 45.25 -31.80
CA GLY A 244 29.19 46.61 -31.79
C GLY A 244 28.48 47.61 -32.73
N GLY A 245 27.41 47.21 -33.44
CA GLY A 245 26.46 48.15 -34.08
C GLY A 245 26.62 48.56 -35.56
N ALA A 246 27.57 48.02 -36.36
CA ALA A 246 27.78 48.41 -37.77
C ALA A 246 27.43 47.30 -38.80
N THR A 247 27.12 47.67 -40.06
CA THR A 247 26.91 46.74 -41.22
C THR A 247 27.57 47.30 -42.51
N GLY A 248 28.15 46.47 -43.41
CA GLY A 248 28.84 46.88 -44.67
C GLY A 248 30.33 46.47 -44.76
N ASP A 249 31.15 47.16 -45.57
CA ASP A 249 32.63 47.08 -45.49
C ASP A 249 33.10 47.81 -44.24
N LEU A 250 33.65 47.04 -43.31
CA LEU A 250 33.92 47.50 -41.97
C LEU A 250 35.42 47.74 -41.81
N SER A 251 35.85 49.00 -41.71
CA SER A 251 37.10 49.30 -41.02
C SER A 251 36.80 49.38 -39.55
N ASP A 252 36.50 48.24 -39.01
CA ASP A 252 35.98 48.24 -37.69
C ASP A 252 34.58 48.95 -37.60
N ASN A 253 33.54 48.20 -37.25
CA ASN A 253 33.72 47.32 -36.11
C ASN A 253 34.61 48.05 -35.06
N ASN A 254 34.53 49.42 -34.94
CA ASN A 254 35.48 50.27 -34.19
C ASN A 254 35.58 49.74 -32.78
N ILE A 255 34.54 49.02 -32.35
CA ILE A 255 34.55 48.02 -31.32
C ILE A 255 34.24 46.63 -31.94
N GLY A 256 35.22 45.72 -31.88
CA GLY A 256 35.10 44.33 -32.33
C GLY A 256 35.02 43.37 -31.15
N VAL A 257 34.22 42.31 -31.28
CA VAL A 257 34.15 41.21 -30.31
C VAL A 257 34.84 39.98 -30.90
N LYS A 258 35.97 39.57 -30.31
CA LYS A 258 36.73 38.40 -30.76
C LYS A 258 36.75 37.33 -29.67
N ALA A 259 36.24 36.14 -29.98
CA ALA A 259 36.38 34.99 -29.10
C ALA A 259 37.86 34.57 -28.97
N ASP A 260 38.28 34.29 -27.74
CA ASP A 260 39.53 33.63 -27.42
C ASP A 260 39.18 32.31 -26.73
N THR A 261 39.21 31.22 -27.49
CA THR A 261 38.76 29.89 -27.04
C THR A 261 39.78 29.19 -26.15
N ALA A 262 41.04 29.67 -26.09
CA ALA A 262 42.04 29.11 -25.18
C ALA A 262 41.80 29.59 -23.74
N GLU A 263 41.42 30.86 -23.58
CA GLU A 263 41.14 31.49 -22.29
C GLU A 263 39.64 31.53 -21.93
N GLY A 264 38.76 31.15 -22.87
CA GLY A 264 37.31 31.13 -22.66
C GLY A 264 36.66 32.52 -22.60
N THR A 265 37.22 33.53 -23.28
CA THR A 265 36.75 34.93 -23.21
C THR A 265 36.20 35.47 -24.54
N LEU A 266 35.37 36.51 -24.45
CA LEU A 266 35.01 37.38 -25.58
C LEU A 266 35.70 38.74 -25.40
N ASN A 267 36.75 38.99 -26.17
CA ASN A 267 37.51 40.24 -26.08
C ASN A 267 36.83 41.36 -26.85
N VAL A 268 36.53 42.46 -26.17
CA VAL A 268 36.01 43.70 -26.75
C VAL A 268 37.19 44.64 -27.05
N LYS A 269 37.41 45.00 -28.31
CA LYS A 269 38.62 45.74 -28.73
C LYS A 269 38.30 46.92 -29.62
N LEU A 270 39.04 48.02 -29.45
CA LEU A 270 39.02 49.12 -30.39
C LEU A 270 39.76 48.77 -31.69
N ALA A 271 39.38 49.41 -32.78
CA ALA A 271 40.14 49.38 -34.02
C ALA A 271 41.53 49.99 -33.86
N LYS A 272 42.46 49.52 -34.69
CA LYS A 272 43.72 50.25 -34.89
C LYS A 272 43.49 51.57 -35.63
N ASP A 273 42.58 51.57 -36.59
CA ASP A 273 42.21 52.77 -37.36
C ASP A 273 40.76 53.13 -37.05
N LEU A 274 40.55 54.15 -36.23
CA LEU A 274 39.20 54.66 -35.98
C LEU A 274 38.72 55.47 -37.18
N LYS A 275 37.70 54.97 -37.88
CA LYS A 275 37.12 55.66 -39.06
C LYS A 275 35.70 56.15 -38.79
N LYS A 276 35.25 57.11 -39.60
CA LYS A 276 33.89 57.69 -39.58
C LYS A 276 33.46 58.26 -38.22
N LEU A 277 34.42 58.81 -37.47
CA LEU A 277 34.12 59.60 -36.27
C LEU A 277 33.62 60.99 -36.66
N ASN A 278 32.68 61.55 -35.89
CA ASN A 278 32.23 62.93 -36.06
C ASN A 278 33.26 63.92 -35.49
N SER A 279 33.79 63.60 -34.31
CA SER A 279 34.78 64.42 -33.63
C SER A 279 35.61 63.61 -32.63
N ILE A 280 36.77 64.16 -32.30
CA ILE A 280 37.58 63.81 -31.12
C ILE A 280 37.73 65.09 -30.33
N GLU A 281 37.48 65.04 -29.02
CA GLU A 281 37.62 66.18 -28.12
C GLU A 281 38.52 65.80 -26.95
N LEU A 282 39.49 66.67 -26.65
CA LEU A 282 40.42 66.54 -25.54
C LEU A 282 40.39 67.83 -24.74
N GLU A 283 40.44 67.74 -23.42
CA GLU A 283 40.50 68.89 -22.52
C GLU A 283 41.79 68.82 -21.70
N ASP A 284 42.53 69.92 -21.62
CA ASP A 284 43.68 70.03 -20.73
C ASP A 284 43.27 70.47 -19.31
N ALA A 285 44.23 70.43 -18.36
CA ALA A 285 43.95 70.82 -16.97
C ALA A 285 43.58 72.31 -16.78
N ALA A 286 43.84 73.15 -17.78
CA ALA A 286 43.47 74.55 -17.77
C ALA A 286 42.09 74.80 -18.40
N GLY A 287 41.42 73.76 -18.92
CA GLY A 287 40.10 73.83 -19.57
C GLY A 287 40.17 74.20 -21.06
N ASN A 288 41.36 74.17 -21.68
CA ASN A 288 41.46 74.38 -23.13
C ASN A 288 41.02 73.11 -23.86
N LEU A 289 40.25 73.28 -24.93
CA LEU A 289 39.73 72.17 -25.73
C LEU A 289 40.50 72.02 -27.03
N VAL A 290 40.91 70.80 -27.35
CA VAL A 290 41.35 70.41 -28.69
C VAL A 290 40.25 69.59 -29.31
N ARG A 291 39.64 70.10 -30.39
CA ARG A 291 38.58 69.41 -31.12
C ARG A 291 39.01 69.15 -32.55
N GLN A 292 39.10 67.87 -32.90
CA GLN A 292 39.26 67.42 -34.26
C GLN A 292 37.89 67.02 -34.83
N THR A 293 37.58 67.48 -36.02
CA THR A 293 36.36 67.13 -36.77
C THR A 293 36.74 66.75 -38.20
N GLY A 294 35.75 66.36 -39.01
CA GLY A 294 35.96 66.19 -40.46
C GLY A 294 36.43 67.47 -41.17
N SER A 295 36.23 68.65 -40.56
CA SER A 295 36.61 69.94 -41.14
C SER A 295 38.03 70.39 -40.80
N GLY A 296 38.69 69.79 -39.80
CA GLY A 296 40.00 70.23 -39.33
C GLY A 296 40.22 70.07 -37.82
N ILE A 297 41.26 70.69 -37.30
CA ILE A 297 41.63 70.72 -35.88
C ILE A 297 41.46 72.15 -35.35
N ALA A 298 40.82 72.30 -34.20
CA ALA A 298 40.70 73.56 -33.49
C ALA A 298 41.21 73.42 -32.05
N ILE A 299 41.91 74.45 -31.56
CA ILE A 299 42.31 74.63 -30.16
C ILE A 299 41.56 75.84 -29.64
N MET A 300 40.65 75.61 -28.70
CA MET A 300 39.78 76.63 -28.10
C MET A 300 40.28 76.93 -26.69
N PRO A 301 40.58 78.21 -26.37
CA PRO A 301 41.04 78.56 -25.04
C PRO A 301 39.90 78.45 -24.02
N ALA A 302 40.23 78.10 -22.78
CA ALA A 302 39.28 78.03 -21.67
C ALA A 302 38.53 79.36 -21.42
N SER A 303 39.14 80.49 -21.81
CA SER A 303 38.53 81.82 -21.72
C SER A 303 37.31 82.01 -22.62
N GLY A 304 37.10 81.14 -23.62
CA GLY A 304 36.08 81.31 -24.65
C GLY A 304 36.36 82.45 -25.64
N ASP A 305 37.55 83.04 -25.60
CA ASP A 305 37.95 84.13 -26.50
C ASP A 305 38.08 83.63 -27.94
N LEU A 306 37.10 83.98 -28.78
CA LEU A 306 37.02 83.58 -30.18
C LEU A 306 38.21 84.07 -31.00
N ASP A 307 38.81 85.20 -30.61
CA ASP A 307 39.98 85.75 -31.28
C ASP A 307 41.24 84.94 -31.00
N LYS A 308 41.21 84.04 -30.01
CA LYS A 308 42.33 83.22 -29.56
C LYS A 308 42.27 81.76 -29.99
N ILE A 309 41.23 81.38 -30.75
CA ILE A 309 41.10 80.03 -31.30
C ILE A 309 42.16 79.81 -32.39
N VAL A 310 42.93 78.73 -32.26
CA VAL A 310 43.87 78.27 -33.29
C VAL A 310 43.19 77.18 -34.09
N GLU A 311 43.05 77.35 -35.40
CA GLU A 311 42.40 76.37 -36.27
C GLU A 311 43.27 76.02 -37.47
N LEU A 312 43.32 74.74 -37.81
CA LEU A 312 43.89 74.24 -39.05
C LEU A 312 42.80 73.45 -39.80
N ASN A 313 42.40 73.96 -40.96
CA ASN A 313 41.38 73.35 -41.79
C ASN A 313 41.76 73.40 -43.28
N VAL A 314 40.88 72.92 -44.15
CA VAL A 314 41.10 72.89 -45.62
C VAL A 314 41.34 74.27 -46.24
N ASN A 315 40.93 75.34 -45.56
CA ASN A 315 41.13 76.73 -46.01
C ASN A 315 42.42 77.36 -45.45
N GLY A 316 43.17 76.67 -44.57
CA GLY A 316 44.46 77.12 -44.05
C GLY A 316 44.56 77.16 -42.52
N LEU A 317 45.58 77.87 -42.03
CA LEU A 317 45.86 78.09 -40.60
C LEU A 317 45.29 79.44 -40.16
N ASN A 318 44.42 79.43 -39.15
CA ASN A 318 44.09 80.58 -38.32
C ASN A 318 44.86 80.46 -37.00
N ASN A 319 45.78 81.39 -36.70
CA ASN A 319 46.56 81.34 -35.46
C ASN A 319 45.90 82.08 -34.28
N GLY A 320 44.65 82.52 -34.39
CA GLY A 320 43.95 83.17 -33.28
C GLY A 320 44.69 84.38 -32.71
N LYS A 321 45.26 85.24 -33.56
CA LYS A 321 46.06 86.41 -33.17
C LYS A 321 47.18 86.08 -32.15
N ASN A 322 47.60 84.82 -32.07
CA ASN A 322 48.71 84.41 -31.23
C ASN A 322 50.02 84.68 -31.98
N LYS A 323 51.10 84.80 -31.23
CA LYS A 323 52.44 84.90 -31.81
C LYS A 323 52.86 83.49 -32.27
N ILE A 324 53.25 83.33 -33.54
CA ILE A 324 53.89 82.10 -34.01
C ILE A 324 55.36 82.16 -33.61
N THR A 325 55.83 81.17 -32.85
CA THR A 325 57.23 81.04 -32.40
C THR A 325 57.79 79.69 -32.86
N ASN A 326 59.08 79.64 -33.21
CA ASN A 326 59.83 78.42 -33.51
C ASN A 326 60.78 78.11 -32.35
#